data_AF-A0A3A4JNJ4-F1
#
_entry.id   AF-A0A3A4JNJ4-F1
#
_cell.length_a   1.000
_cell.length_b   1.000
_cell.length_c   1.000
_cell.angle_alpha   90.00
_cell.angle_beta   90.00
_cell.angle_gamma   90.00
#
_symmetry.space_group_name_H-M   'P 1'
#
loop_
_entity.id
_entity.type
_entity.pdbx_description
1 polymer ?
#
loop_
_entity_poly.entity_id
_entity_poly.type
_entity_poly.pdbx_seq_one_letter_code
_entity_poly.pdbx_strand_id
1 'polypeptide(L)'
;MAKQIELKKRYLGNYLQVPVQLADGLVDIEADGERLAAYDRVFKQRDLFQQVSDVVHLQRIINWVPQGGLAFTEMAKWHKLAKRAGDLDPEKEGAFTISSYELELLRGRLKDARFTLMPSPDIQPYLEFMVELAEVLGIDLGIDEGEED
;
A
#
# COMPACT_ATOMS: atom_id res chain seq x y z
N MET A 1 21.09 8.68 -7.61
CA MET A 1 21.45 7.31 -7.21
C MET A 1 20.19 6.46 -7.27
N ALA A 2 20.30 5.16 -7.57
CA ALA A 2 19.13 4.29 -7.53
C ALA A 2 18.59 4.18 -6.09
N LYS A 3 17.27 4.07 -5.95
CA LYS A 3 16.58 3.90 -4.68
C LYS A 3 15.87 2.55 -4.67
N GLN A 4 15.60 2.02 -3.49
CA GLN A 4 14.92 0.75 -3.30
C GLN A 4 13.62 1.01 -2.54
N ILE A 5 12.53 0.42 -3.01
CA ILE A 5 11.26 0.34 -2.29
C ILE A 5 11.13 -1.08 -1.76
N GLU A 6 10.78 -1.22 -0.49
CA GLU A 6 10.35 -2.50 0.09
C GLU A 6 8.86 -2.70 -0.21
N LEU A 7 8.51 -3.78 -0.89
CA LEU A 7 7.15 -4.19 -1.23
C LEU A 7 6.67 -5.23 -0.23
N LYS A 8 5.63 -4.90 0.53
CA LYS A 8 5.09 -5.72 1.61
C LYS A 8 3.67 -6.17 1.30
N LYS A 9 3.17 -7.14 2.05
CA LYS A 9 1.74 -7.41 2.16
C LYS A 9 1.18 -6.54 3.28
N ARG A 10 0.10 -5.83 2.98
CA ARG A 10 -0.60 -4.94 3.92
C ARG A 10 -1.97 -5.49 4.21
N TYR A 11 -2.43 -5.28 5.43
CA TYR A 11 -3.74 -5.74 5.87
C TYR A 11 -4.80 -4.71 5.48
N LEU A 12 -5.97 -5.17 5.01
CA LEU A 12 -7.12 -4.29 4.79
C LEU A 12 -7.61 -3.72 6.13
N GLY A 13 -7.18 -2.50 6.45
CA GLY A 13 -7.64 -1.76 7.61
C GLY A 13 -9.05 -1.23 7.37
N ASN A 14 -10.07 -1.98 7.82
CA ASN A 14 -11.39 -1.51 8.32
C ASN A 14 -12.48 -2.58 8.36
N TYR A 15 -12.13 -3.86 8.28
CA TYR A 15 -12.99 -4.91 8.79
C TYR A 15 -12.12 -5.92 9.52
N LEU A 16 -11.87 -5.67 10.82
CA LEU A 16 -11.94 -6.77 11.78
C LEU A 16 -13.39 -7.32 11.73
N GLN A 17 -13.79 -7.90 10.60
CA GLN A 17 -14.74 -9.00 10.62
C GLN A 17 -13.96 -10.11 11.32
N VAL A 18 -13.92 -10.03 12.65
CA VAL A 18 -13.68 -11.21 13.46
C VAL A 18 -14.76 -12.18 12.97
N PRO A 19 -14.40 -13.27 12.27
CA PRO A 19 -15.38 -14.27 11.87
C PRO A 19 -16.21 -14.61 13.10
N VAL A 20 -17.53 -14.74 12.98
CA VAL A 20 -18.41 -14.99 14.14
C VAL A 20 -17.91 -16.18 14.97
N GLN A 21 -17.29 -17.18 14.32
CA GLN A 21 -16.66 -18.35 14.95
C GLN A 21 -15.49 -18.00 15.90
N LEU A 22 -14.78 -16.88 15.67
CA LEU A 22 -13.75 -16.35 16.56
C LEU A 22 -14.32 -15.41 17.62
N ALA A 23 -15.44 -14.74 17.33
CA ALA A 23 -16.13 -13.89 18.30
C ALA A 23 -16.81 -14.72 19.40
N ASP A 24 -17.44 -15.85 19.05
CA ASP A 24 -18.08 -16.75 20.02
C ASP A 24 -17.07 -17.29 21.06
N GLY A 25 -15.82 -17.50 20.66
CA GLY A 25 -14.74 -17.94 21.57
C GLY A 25 -14.22 -16.86 22.53
N LEU A 26 -14.58 -15.58 22.34
CA LEU A 26 -14.16 -14.45 23.18
C LEU A 26 -15.22 -14.05 24.22
N VAL A 27 -16.49 -14.42 24.00
CA VAL A 27 -17.62 -14.02 24.85
C VAL A 27 -17.69 -14.84 26.16
N ASP A 28 -17.14 -16.05 26.19
CA ASP A 28 -17.21 -16.97 27.35
C ASP A 28 -15.98 -16.95 28.28
N ILE A 29 -15.07 -15.96 28.15
CA ILE A 29 -13.83 -15.93 28.93
C ILE A 29 -13.91 -14.90 30.06
N GLU A 30 -14.19 -15.37 31.28
CA GLU A 30 -14.34 -14.56 32.50
C GLU A 30 -13.00 -14.19 33.19
N ALA A 31 -11.86 -14.72 32.74
CA ALA A 31 -10.55 -14.49 33.38
C ALA A 31 -9.59 -13.65 32.51
N ASP A 32 -9.06 -12.57 33.09
CA ASP A 32 -8.17 -11.59 32.43
C ASP A 32 -6.93 -12.21 31.75
N GLY A 33 -6.39 -13.30 32.31
CA GLY A 33 -5.24 -14.02 31.73
C GLY A 33 -5.58 -14.86 30.49
N GLU A 34 -6.80 -15.40 30.41
CA GLU A 34 -7.25 -16.19 29.27
C GLU A 34 -7.75 -15.31 28.12
N ARG A 35 -8.29 -14.12 28.42
CA ARG A 35 -8.62 -13.11 27.42
C ARG A 35 -7.39 -12.68 26.63
N LEU A 36 -6.29 -12.37 27.29
CA LEU A 36 -5.03 -12.03 26.64
C LEU A 36 -4.54 -13.15 25.72
N ALA A 37 -4.59 -14.41 26.16
CA ALA A 37 -4.21 -15.57 25.34
C ALA A 37 -5.18 -15.86 24.17
N ALA A 38 -6.47 -15.52 24.33
CA ALA A 38 -7.48 -15.62 23.28
C ALA A 38 -7.34 -14.50 22.24
N TYR A 39 -7.09 -13.26 22.68
CA TYR A 39 -6.67 -12.16 21.82
C TYR A 39 -5.41 -12.53 21.04
N ASP A 40 -4.39 -13.06 21.72
CA ASP A 40 -3.15 -13.52 21.07
C ASP A 40 -3.42 -14.61 20.03
N ARG A 41 -4.39 -15.51 20.26
CA ARG A 41 -4.81 -16.53 19.29
C ARG A 41 -5.51 -15.93 18.07
N VAL A 42 -6.42 -14.98 18.27
CA VAL A 42 -7.12 -14.27 17.18
C VAL A 42 -6.15 -13.41 16.37
N PHE A 43 -5.21 -12.74 17.02
CA PHE A 43 -4.14 -11.98 16.35
C PHE A 43 -3.08 -12.89 15.68
N LYS A 44 -2.84 -14.10 16.20
CA LYS A 44 -1.98 -15.10 15.54
C LYS A 44 -2.64 -15.76 14.33
N GLN A 45 -3.97 -15.69 14.19
CA GLN A 45 -4.69 -16.09 12.98
C GLN A 45 -4.70 -14.99 11.91
N ARG A 46 -3.60 -14.24 11.81
CA ARG A 46 -3.44 -13.14 10.86
C ARG A 46 -3.61 -13.54 9.40
N ASP A 47 -3.45 -14.83 9.09
CA ASP A 47 -3.68 -15.42 7.77
C ASP A 47 -5.16 -15.39 7.32
N LEU A 48 -6.11 -15.13 8.23
CA LEU A 48 -7.53 -14.96 7.89
C LEU A 48 -7.87 -13.53 7.44
N PHE A 49 -6.99 -12.55 7.66
CA PHE A 49 -7.23 -11.19 7.21
C PHE A 49 -6.87 -11.06 5.74
N GLN A 50 -7.78 -10.45 4.97
CA GLN A 50 -7.49 -10.11 3.57
C GLN A 50 -6.28 -9.18 3.51
N GLN A 51 -5.27 -9.62 2.77
CA GLN A 51 -4.04 -8.87 2.53
C GLN A 51 -4.05 -8.34 1.09
N VAL A 52 -3.47 -7.16 0.90
CA VAL A 52 -3.21 -6.57 -0.41
C VAL A 52 -1.71 -6.32 -0.53
N SER A 53 -1.16 -6.63 -1.71
CA SER A 53 0.26 -6.50 -2.00
C SER A 53 0.60 -5.10 -2.51
N ASP A 54 1.71 -4.55 -2.03
CA ASP A 54 2.28 -3.29 -2.54
C ASP A 54 2.60 -3.34 -4.02
N VAL A 55 2.78 -4.52 -4.61
CA VAL A 55 2.89 -4.71 -6.06
C VAL A 55 1.66 -4.14 -6.77
N VAL A 56 0.46 -4.40 -6.25
CA VAL A 56 -0.80 -3.92 -6.83
C VAL A 56 -0.88 -2.40 -6.76
N HIS A 57 -0.47 -1.81 -5.63
CA HIS A 57 -0.44 -0.37 -5.44
C HIS A 57 0.59 0.31 -6.33
N LEU A 58 1.80 -0.25 -6.43
CA LEU A 58 2.85 0.24 -7.32
C LEU A 58 2.39 0.20 -8.78
N GLN A 59 1.78 -0.91 -9.22
CA GLN A 59 1.21 -1.03 -10.56
C GLN A 59 0.09 -0.01 -10.79
N ARG A 60 -0.76 0.27 -9.79
CA ARG A 60 -1.81 1.31 -9.88
C ARG A 60 -1.23 2.68 -10.17
N ILE A 61 -0.14 3.06 -9.49
CA ILE A 61 0.55 4.34 -9.72
C ILE A 61 1.21 4.37 -11.11
N ILE A 62 1.91 3.30 -11.49
CA ILE A 62 2.66 3.24 -12.76
C ILE A 62 1.73 3.18 -13.98
N ASN A 63 0.56 2.57 -13.86
CA ASN A 63 -0.40 2.43 -14.95
C ASN A 63 -1.51 3.48 -14.91
N TRP A 64 -1.46 4.46 -14.00
CA TRP A 64 -2.44 5.54 -13.96
C TRP A 64 -2.44 6.35 -15.26
N VAL A 65 -3.64 6.60 -15.77
CA VAL A 65 -3.90 7.45 -16.94
C VAL A 65 -5.02 8.44 -16.57
N PRO A 66 -4.81 9.76 -16.70
CA PRO A 66 -5.84 10.77 -16.46
C PRO A 66 -6.99 10.64 -17.47
N GLN A 67 -8.15 11.17 -17.09
CA GLN A 67 -9.26 11.35 -18.04
C GLN A 67 -8.81 12.23 -19.21
N GLY A 68 -9.08 11.79 -20.44
CA GLY A 68 -8.56 12.41 -21.67
C GLY A 68 -7.25 11.79 -22.19
N GLY A 69 -6.65 10.86 -21.44
CA GLY A 69 -5.47 10.10 -21.87
C GLY A 69 -4.15 10.83 -21.68
N LEU A 70 -3.07 10.16 -22.07
CA LEU A 70 -1.72 10.73 -22.16
C LEU A 70 -1.27 10.70 -23.62
N ALA A 71 -0.43 11.67 -24.01
CA ALA A 71 0.26 11.59 -25.29
C ALA A 71 1.08 10.30 -25.37
N PHE A 72 1.16 9.70 -26.55
CA PHE A 72 1.93 8.46 -26.77
C PHE A 72 3.39 8.58 -26.31
N THR A 73 4.00 9.74 -26.51
CA THR A 73 5.35 10.05 -26.05
C THR A 73 5.49 9.97 -24.54
N GLU A 74 4.46 10.42 -23.79
CA GLU A 74 4.44 10.30 -22.34
C GLU A 74 4.23 8.84 -21.92
N MET A 75 3.30 8.12 -22.54
CA MET A 75 3.09 6.69 -22.23
C MET A 75 4.35 5.84 -22.46
N ALA A 76 5.13 6.15 -23.50
CA ALA A 76 6.37 5.44 -23.81
C ALA A 76 7.42 5.55 -22.68
N LYS A 77 7.44 6.67 -21.94
CA LYS A 77 8.36 6.84 -20.79
C LYS A 77 8.09 5.84 -19.67
N TRP A 78 6.84 5.41 -19.53
CA TRP A 78 6.40 4.48 -18.49
C TRP A 78 6.56 3.01 -18.91
N HIS A 79 6.65 2.72 -20.20
CA HIS A 79 6.56 1.35 -20.71
C HIS A 79 7.55 0.38 -20.06
N LYS A 80 8.83 0.76 -19.93
CA LYS A 80 9.85 -0.09 -19.31
C LYS A 80 9.57 -0.33 -17.82
N LEU A 81 9.16 0.72 -17.10
CA LEU A 81 8.84 0.65 -15.69
C LEU A 81 7.57 -0.18 -15.44
N ALA A 82 6.53 0.01 -16.27
CA ALA A 82 5.29 -0.76 -16.25
C ALA A 82 5.52 -2.24 -16.49
N LYS A 83 6.36 -2.59 -17.48
CA LYS A 83 6.74 -3.99 -17.72
C LYS A 83 7.42 -4.59 -16.49
N ARG A 84 8.44 -3.93 -15.94
CA ARG A 84 9.16 -4.42 -14.75
C ARG A 84 8.25 -4.60 -13.54
N ALA A 85 7.34 -3.67 -13.31
CA ALA A 85 6.36 -3.79 -12.21
C ALA A 85 5.32 -4.88 -12.50
N GLY A 86 4.94 -5.09 -13.76
CA GLY A 86 4.04 -6.16 -14.21
C GLY A 86 4.64 -7.56 -14.10
N ASP A 87 5.97 -7.68 -14.20
CA ASP A 87 6.70 -8.94 -14.03
C ASP A 87 6.87 -9.35 -12.55
N LEU A 88 6.45 -8.50 -11.59
CA LEU A 88 6.49 -8.81 -10.17
C LEU A 88 5.36 -9.77 -9.78
N ASP A 89 5.68 -10.72 -8.91
CA ASP A 89 4.73 -11.66 -8.33
C ASP A 89 3.96 -10.98 -7.18
N PRO A 90 2.65 -10.71 -7.32
CA PRO A 90 1.88 -10.02 -6.28
C PRO A 90 1.76 -10.85 -5.00
N GLU A 91 2.01 -12.16 -5.04
CA GLU A 91 1.95 -13.02 -3.86
C GLU A 91 3.23 -12.98 -3.01
N LYS A 92 4.27 -12.27 -3.46
CA LYS A 92 5.57 -12.19 -2.77
C LYS A 92 5.89 -10.79 -2.33
N GLU A 93 6.49 -10.71 -1.14
CA GLU A 93 7.18 -9.52 -0.66
C GLU A 93 8.60 -9.46 -1.26
N GLY A 94 9.16 -8.26 -1.32
CA GLY A 94 10.54 -8.09 -1.77
C GLY A 94 10.90 -6.66 -2.12
N ALA A 95 12.06 -6.49 -2.74
CA ALA A 95 12.60 -5.19 -3.06
C ALA A 95 12.37 -4.81 -4.53
N PHE A 96 12.03 -3.55 -4.78
CA PHE A 96 11.95 -2.98 -6.12
C PHE A 96 12.89 -1.78 -6.29
N THR A 97 13.90 -1.96 -7.15
CA THR A 97 14.91 -0.93 -7.42
C THR A 97 14.44 0.06 -8.47
N ILE A 98 14.54 1.34 -8.18
CA ILE A 98 14.14 2.45 -9.04
C ILE A 98 15.37 3.26 -9.43
N SER A 99 15.54 3.47 -10.73
CA SER A 99 16.58 4.36 -11.25
C SER A 99 16.23 5.83 -10.99
N SER A 100 17.24 6.72 -10.98
CA SER A 100 16.99 8.15 -10.75
C SER A 100 15.98 8.75 -11.76
N TYR A 101 15.92 8.26 -12.99
CA TYR A 101 14.95 8.70 -13.98
C TYR A 101 13.51 8.25 -13.66
N GLU A 102 13.34 6.98 -13.27
CA GLU A 102 12.04 6.43 -12.87
C GLU A 102 11.52 7.11 -11.59
N LEU A 103 12.43 7.51 -10.70
CA LEU A 103 12.14 8.28 -9.50
C LEU A 103 11.50 9.63 -9.86
N GLU A 104 12.10 10.38 -10.81
CA GLU A 104 11.54 11.64 -11.28
C GLU A 104 10.20 11.46 -12.01
N LEU A 105 10.02 10.37 -12.75
CA LEU A 105 8.72 10.05 -13.36
C LEU A 105 7.63 9.87 -12.28
N LEU A 106 7.91 9.07 -11.25
CA LEU A 106 6.98 8.83 -10.15
C LEU A 106 6.68 10.13 -9.38
N ARG A 107 7.71 10.92 -9.04
CA ARG A 107 7.53 12.26 -8.45
C ARG A 107 6.61 13.14 -9.28
N GLY A 108 6.86 13.23 -10.59
CA GLY A 108 6.06 14.03 -11.50
C GLY A 108 4.60 13.59 -11.53
N ARG A 109 4.35 12.28 -11.46
CA ARG A 109 2.99 11.73 -11.41
C ARG A 109 2.27 12.01 -10.10
N LEU A 110 2.93 11.81 -8.96
CA LEU A 110 2.33 12.04 -7.64
C LEU A 110 2.03 13.52 -7.37
N LYS A 111 2.71 14.43 -8.08
CA LYS A 111 2.45 15.88 -8.05
C LYS A 111 1.46 16.35 -9.11
N ASP A 112 0.99 15.47 -10.00
CA ASP A 112 0.00 15.86 -11.02
C ASP A 112 -1.34 16.12 -10.33
N ALA A 113 -1.91 17.32 -10.49
CA ALA A 113 -3.17 17.71 -9.85
C ALA A 113 -4.36 16.81 -10.25
N ARG A 114 -4.25 16.07 -11.36
CA ARG A 114 -5.27 15.10 -11.82
C ARG A 114 -5.10 13.74 -11.16
N PHE A 115 -3.97 13.48 -10.50
CA PHE A 115 -3.72 12.24 -9.79
C PHE A 115 -4.50 12.25 -8.47
N THR A 116 -5.75 11.79 -8.53
CA THR A 116 -6.65 11.73 -7.38
C THR A 116 -6.77 10.31 -6.85
N LEU A 117 -6.71 10.17 -5.52
CA LEU A 117 -7.04 8.91 -4.85
C LEU A 117 -8.55 8.68 -4.94
N MET A 118 -8.96 7.58 -5.58
CA MET A 118 -10.37 7.18 -5.58
C MET A 118 -10.67 6.33 -4.35
N PRO A 119 -11.89 6.40 -3.78
CA PRO A 119 -12.30 5.50 -2.72
C PRO A 119 -12.20 4.04 -3.16
N SER A 120 -11.51 3.23 -2.37
CA SER A 120 -11.38 1.78 -2.61
C SER A 120 -11.31 1.02 -1.28
N PRO A 121 -11.68 -0.28 -1.25
CA PRO A 121 -11.58 -1.08 -0.02
C PRO A 121 -10.16 -1.17 0.54
N ASP A 122 -9.16 -1.03 -0.35
CA ASP A 122 -7.74 -1.04 -0.04
C ASP A 122 -7.15 0.38 0.14
N ILE A 123 -7.99 1.39 0.38
CA ILE A 123 -7.51 2.79 0.48
C ILE A 123 -6.54 3.00 1.65
N GLN A 124 -6.79 2.36 2.80
CA GLN A 124 -5.92 2.45 3.97
C GLN A 124 -4.51 1.87 3.69
N PRO A 125 -4.36 0.60 3.27
CA PRO A 125 -3.04 0.07 2.92
C PRO A 125 -2.40 0.81 1.73
N TYR A 126 -3.21 1.32 0.80
CA TYR A 126 -2.70 2.15 -0.29
C TYR A 126 -2.09 3.47 0.22
N LEU A 127 -2.71 4.14 1.19
CA LEU A 127 -2.17 5.35 1.81
C LEU A 127 -0.86 5.07 2.57
N GLU A 128 -0.80 3.97 3.31
CA GLU A 128 0.43 3.55 4.01
C GLU A 128 1.58 3.30 3.02
N PHE A 129 1.30 2.62 1.91
CA PHE A 129 2.27 2.46 0.83
C PHE A 129 2.70 3.80 0.23
N MET A 130 1.76 4.73 0.03
CA MET A 130 2.05 6.05 -0.54
C MET A 130 2.94 6.91 0.36
N VAL A 131 2.79 6.81 1.69
CA VAL A 131 3.66 7.49 2.67
C VAL A 131 5.08 6.92 2.59
N GLU A 132 5.24 5.60 2.68
CA GLU A 132 6.56 4.95 2.56
C GLU A 132 7.22 5.26 1.20
N LEU A 133 6.43 5.27 0.12
CA LEU A 133 6.90 5.65 -1.20
C LEU A 133 7.36 7.12 -1.22
N ALA A 134 6.61 8.04 -0.63
CA ALA A 134 6.97 9.46 -0.60
C ALA A 134 8.29 9.71 0.14
N GLU A 135 8.54 9.00 1.24
CA GLU A 135 9.82 9.06 1.95
C GLU A 135 10.99 8.62 1.05
N VAL A 136 10.85 7.49 0.35
CA VAL A 136 11.86 7.00 -0.61
C VAL A 136 12.07 8.00 -1.74
N LEU A 137 10.97 8.61 -2.20
CA LEU A 137 10.97 9.64 -3.22
C LEU A 137 11.40 11.01 -2.67
N GLY A 138 11.65 11.21 -1.38
CA GLY A 138 11.93 12.53 -0.80
C GLY A 138 10.89 13.59 -1.18
N ILE A 139 9.63 13.19 -1.23
CA ILE A 139 8.48 14.08 -1.43
C ILE A 139 7.93 14.40 -0.05
N ASP A 140 7.91 15.68 0.30
CA ASP A 140 7.05 16.14 1.39
C ASP A 140 5.60 16.10 0.89
N LEU A 141 4.79 15.22 1.48
CA LEU A 141 3.37 15.12 1.16
C LEU A 141 2.56 16.26 1.79
N GLY A 142 3.19 17.16 2.55
CA GLY A 142 2.49 18.22 3.28
C GLY A 142 1.57 17.65 4.36
N ILE A 143 1.90 16.46 4.88
CA ILE A 143 1.26 15.93 6.07
C ILE A 143 1.87 16.72 7.23
N ASP A 144 1.22 17.81 7.61
CA ASP A 144 1.53 18.56 8.81
C ASP A 144 1.48 17.56 9.98
N GLU A 145 2.64 17.11 10.44
CA GLU A 145 2.76 16.54 11.78
C GLU A 145 2.47 17.70 12.70
N GLY A 146 1.21 17.83 13.11
CA GLY A 146 0.74 18.97 13.89
C GLY A 146 1.73 19.30 15.01
N GLU A 147 2.39 20.46 14.90
CA GLU A 147 3.12 21.04 16.01
C GLU A 147 2.09 21.24 17.13
N GLU A 148 2.20 20.41 18.18
CA GLU A 148 1.58 20.70 19.47
C GLU A 148 2.29 21.93 20.05
N ASP A 149 1.66 23.10 19.87
CA ASP A 149 1.91 24.32 20.66
C ASP A 149 1.42 24.15 22.12
#